data_AF-A0A4Q2ZT23-F1
#
_entry.id   AF-A0A4Q2ZT23-F1
#
_cell.length_a   1.000
_cell.length_b   1.000
_cell.length_c   1.000
_cell.angle_alpha   90.00
_cell.angle_beta   90.00
_cell.angle_gamma   90.00
#
_symmetry.space_group_name_H-M   'P 1'
#
loop_
_entity.id
_entity.type
_entity.pdbx_description
1 polymer ?
#
loop_
_entity_poly.entity_id
_entity_poly.type
_entity_poly.pdbx_seq_one_letter_code
_entity_poly.pdbx_strand_id
1 'polypeptide(L)'
;MKKLLNPYINHARKLKIKPIIRHYDKDIQVNSWSGASYHEGYFSPTDILPPVKFNAQGVARSNFIDNSVAEVAHKVINDFGSFIRNYLGSDVRLDDIYMFWFDPEKVETWSLSNSWHDDNVGSRIKIFACFNGTGTTPTVVLPNSHNKPYTPRREEISRFSGVRNTQDVEGQIELRYKSGDLAMFDTSCLHRGLYEQPSAKRTVLVLEFINREKSNRIVGHAPCGPGMSRTGEVIFEEAGLELLKGTGMLDDDLLSAEHGNFTYSLKNLINND
;
A
#
# COMPACT_ATOMS: atom_id res chain seq x y z
N MET A 1 -14.17 19.77 8.01
CA MET A 1 -14.26 18.54 8.82
C MET A 1 -14.82 17.41 7.94
N LYS A 2 -13.99 16.45 7.49
CA LYS A 2 -14.53 15.20 6.94
C LYS A 2 -15.25 14.50 8.10
N LYS A 3 -16.57 14.28 7.98
CA LYS A 3 -17.30 13.45 8.94
C LYS A 3 -16.57 12.11 9.00
N LEU A 4 -15.88 11.81 10.11
CA LEU A 4 -15.42 10.46 10.39
C LEU A 4 -16.64 9.56 10.21
N LEU A 5 -16.59 8.67 9.22
CA LEU A 5 -17.62 7.67 9.04
C LEU A 5 -17.81 7.00 10.39
N ASN A 6 -19.05 6.98 10.88
CA ASN A 6 -19.39 6.36 12.14
C ASN A 6 -18.68 4.98 12.20
N PRO A 7 -17.84 4.72 13.22
CA PRO A 7 -17.06 3.49 13.31
C PRO A 7 -17.89 2.21 13.14
N TYR A 8 -19.16 2.23 13.55
CA TYR A 8 -20.11 1.13 13.35
C TYR A 8 -20.51 0.95 11.87
N ILE A 9 -20.70 2.04 11.12
CA ILE A 9 -20.95 1.98 9.67
C ILE A 9 -19.73 1.38 8.96
N ASN A 10 -18.52 1.80 9.35
CA ASN A 10 -17.29 1.23 8.79
C ASN A 10 -17.19 -0.28 9.09
N HIS A 11 -17.44 -0.69 10.34
CA HIS A 11 -17.46 -2.11 10.71
C HIS A 11 -18.52 -2.90 9.93
N ALA A 12 -19.73 -2.37 9.76
CA ALA A 12 -20.79 -3.00 8.97
C ALA A 12 -20.41 -3.15 7.49
N ARG A 13 -19.73 -2.16 6.89
CA ARG A 13 -19.19 -2.26 5.52
C ARG A 13 -18.16 -3.39 5.42
N LYS A 14 -17.25 -3.50 6.39
CA LYS A 14 -16.25 -4.57 6.45
C LYS A 14 -16.89 -5.97 6.57
N LEU A 15 -17.99 -6.10 7.33
CA LEU A 15 -18.74 -7.35 7.41
C LEU A 15 -19.35 -7.77 6.06
N LYS A 16 -19.76 -6.82 5.21
CA LYS A 16 -20.32 -7.11 3.87
C LYS A 16 -19.27 -7.68 2.91
N ILE A 17 -18.03 -7.19 2.97
CA ILE A 17 -16.94 -7.64 2.08
C ILE A 17 -16.20 -8.88 2.59
N LYS A 18 -16.37 -9.26 3.86
CA LYS A 18 -15.76 -10.45 4.46
C LYS A 18 -15.92 -11.73 3.61
N PRO A 19 -17.11 -12.14 3.13
CA PRO A 19 -17.23 -13.35 2.31
C PRO A 19 -16.50 -13.22 0.97
N ILE A 20 -16.43 -12.02 0.39
CA ILE A 20 -15.70 -11.75 -0.85
C ILE A 20 -14.20 -11.96 -0.60
N ILE A 21 -13.64 -11.29 0.40
CA ILE A 21 -12.22 -11.42 0.75
C ILE A 21 -11.86 -12.89 1.01
N ARG A 22 -12.63 -13.59 1.82
CA ARG A 22 -12.38 -15.01 2.12
C ARG A 22 -12.46 -15.92 0.89
N HIS A 23 -13.31 -15.60 -0.08
CA HIS A 23 -13.43 -16.40 -1.30
C HIS A 23 -12.14 -16.36 -2.12
N TYR A 24 -11.53 -15.19 -2.26
CA TYR A 24 -10.29 -15.01 -3.03
C TYR A 24 -9.03 -15.34 -2.22
N ASP A 25 -9.06 -15.20 -0.89
CA ASP A 25 -7.91 -15.48 -0.03
C ASP A 25 -7.78 -16.97 0.35
N LYS A 26 -8.76 -17.82 0.01
CA LYS A 26 -8.78 -19.23 0.42
C LYS A 26 -7.59 -20.05 -0.12
N ASP A 27 -7.03 -19.63 -1.25
CA ASP A 27 -5.95 -20.33 -1.96
C ASP A 27 -4.57 -19.69 -1.75
N ILE A 28 -4.50 -18.65 -0.90
CA ILE A 28 -3.23 -17.98 -0.57
C ILE A 28 -2.30 -18.97 0.13
N GLN A 29 -1.05 -19.02 -0.33
CA GLN A 29 -0.04 -19.94 0.18
C GLN A 29 0.59 -19.41 1.48
N VAL A 30 -0.20 -19.25 2.54
CA VAL A 30 0.21 -18.62 3.83
C VAL A 30 1.42 -19.28 4.52
N ASN A 31 1.75 -20.52 4.16
CA ASN A 31 2.93 -21.23 4.71
C ASN A 31 4.21 -21.01 3.87
N SER A 32 4.11 -20.40 2.69
CA SER A 32 5.25 -20.18 1.79
C SER A 32 6.06 -18.92 2.14
N TRP A 33 5.48 -18.02 2.93
CA TRP A 33 6.08 -16.74 3.31
C TRP A 33 5.54 -16.30 4.66
N SER A 34 6.42 -15.74 5.52
CA SER A 34 6.02 -15.23 6.83
C SER A 34 5.16 -13.97 6.78
N GLY A 35 4.90 -13.44 5.57
CA GLY A 35 4.13 -12.24 5.31
C GLY A 35 4.93 -10.95 5.41
N ALA A 36 6.25 -11.02 5.59
CA ALA A 36 7.15 -9.86 5.50
C ALA A 36 8.55 -10.26 5.01
N SER A 37 9.20 -9.41 4.22
CA SER A 37 10.59 -9.54 3.79
C SER A 37 11.26 -8.17 3.66
N TYR A 38 12.59 -8.18 3.70
CA TYR A 38 13.41 -6.98 3.67
C TYR A 38 14.68 -7.27 2.84
N HIS A 39 15.03 -6.32 1.99
CA HIS A 39 16.09 -6.43 0.99
C HIS A 39 16.97 -5.18 1.08
N GLU A 40 18.14 -5.32 1.72
CA GLU A 40 19.08 -4.22 1.93
C GLU A 40 19.80 -3.84 0.64
N GLY A 41 19.98 -2.54 0.39
CA GLY A 41 20.76 -2.04 -0.75
C GLY A 41 20.26 -2.52 -2.11
N TYR A 42 18.95 -2.74 -2.24
CA TYR A 42 18.32 -3.33 -3.42
C TYR A 42 18.46 -2.47 -4.69
N PHE A 43 18.43 -1.14 -4.55
CA PHE A 43 18.58 -0.20 -5.66
C PHE A 43 19.39 1.03 -5.26
N SER A 44 19.90 1.76 -6.24
CA SER A 44 20.53 3.07 -6.03
C SER A 44 19.45 4.15 -6.07
N PRO A 45 19.16 4.83 -4.96
CA PRO A 45 18.09 5.83 -4.92
C PRO A 45 18.50 7.09 -5.68
N THR A 46 17.57 7.64 -6.44
CA THR A 46 17.68 8.98 -7.03
C THR A 46 17.09 10.03 -6.11
N ASP A 47 17.44 11.30 -6.34
CA ASP A 47 16.85 12.40 -5.59
C ASP A 47 15.39 12.60 -6.00
N ILE A 48 14.50 12.48 -5.02
CA ILE A 48 13.08 12.75 -5.19
C ILE A 48 12.75 14.11 -4.60
N LEU A 49 12.15 14.98 -5.41
CA LEU A 49 11.75 16.31 -4.97
C LEU A 49 10.79 16.22 -3.76
N PRO A 50 10.98 17.05 -2.74
CA PRO A 50 10.07 17.08 -1.61
C PRO A 50 8.70 17.63 -2.03
N PRO A 51 7.62 17.18 -1.37
CA PRO A 51 6.27 17.65 -1.66
C PRO A 51 6.10 19.08 -1.16
N VAL A 52 5.27 19.87 -1.85
CA VAL A 52 4.98 21.26 -1.47
C VAL A 52 4.17 21.34 -0.17
N LYS A 53 3.35 20.34 0.12
CA LYS A 53 2.42 20.36 1.26
C LYS A 53 2.33 19.01 1.97
N PHE A 54 2.52 19.06 3.28
CA PHE A 54 2.21 17.97 4.21
C PHE A 54 0.84 18.20 4.84
N ASN A 55 0.17 17.11 5.22
CA ASN A 55 -0.99 17.18 6.09
C ASN A 55 -0.55 17.18 7.58
N ALA A 56 -1.48 17.41 8.50
CA ALA A 56 -1.22 17.48 9.94
C ALA A 56 -0.57 16.22 10.55
N GLN A 57 -0.54 15.08 9.86
CA GLN A 57 0.17 13.86 10.27
C GLN A 57 1.62 13.82 9.80
N GLY A 58 2.14 14.93 9.27
CA GLY A 58 3.48 14.99 8.67
C GLY A 58 3.60 14.16 7.39
N VAL A 59 2.49 13.86 6.72
CA VAL A 59 2.47 12.98 5.53
C VAL A 59 2.08 13.74 4.28
N ALA A 60 2.77 13.45 3.18
CA ALA A 60 2.36 13.82 1.83
C ALA A 60 2.32 12.60 0.92
N ARG A 61 1.56 12.71 -0.18
CA ARG A 61 1.49 11.70 -1.24
C ARG A 61 1.43 12.37 -2.59
N SER A 62 1.98 11.71 -3.59
CA SER A 62 1.91 12.07 -5.00
C SER A 62 1.63 10.81 -5.79
N ASN A 63 0.67 10.92 -6.71
CA ASN A 63 0.31 9.83 -7.62
C ASN A 63 0.84 10.12 -9.03
N PHE A 64 1.71 11.11 -9.17
CA PHE A 64 2.50 11.33 -10.38
C PHE A 64 3.74 10.45 -10.32
N ILE A 65 3.91 9.61 -11.33
CA ILE A 65 5.02 8.67 -11.48
C ILE A 65 5.81 9.09 -12.72
N ASP A 66 6.96 9.73 -12.48
CA ASP A 66 7.91 10.06 -13.53
C ASP A 66 8.67 8.81 -14.01
N ASN A 67 9.42 8.97 -15.11
CA ASN A 67 10.21 7.90 -15.69
C ASN A 67 11.20 7.26 -14.70
N SER A 68 11.86 8.04 -13.84
CA SER A 68 12.86 7.53 -12.90
C SER A 68 12.23 6.66 -11.80
N VAL A 69 11.05 7.05 -11.31
CA VAL A 69 10.27 6.26 -10.35
C VAL A 69 9.71 5.01 -11.03
N ALA A 70 9.25 5.12 -12.28
CA ALA A 70 8.75 4.00 -13.07
C ALA A 70 9.84 2.94 -13.34
N GLU A 71 11.10 3.33 -13.56
CA GLU A 71 12.22 2.40 -13.72
C GLU A 71 12.43 1.54 -12.47
N VAL A 72 12.38 2.14 -11.28
CA VAL A 72 12.46 1.40 -10.01
C VAL A 72 11.26 0.46 -9.85
N ALA A 73 10.05 0.95 -10.12
CA ALA A 73 8.83 0.13 -10.09
C ALA A 73 8.92 -1.07 -11.05
N HIS A 74 9.32 -0.84 -12.29
CA HIS A 74 9.51 -1.87 -13.32
C HIS A 74 10.52 -2.93 -12.87
N LYS A 75 11.68 -2.51 -12.33
CA LYS A 75 12.67 -3.44 -11.78
C LYS A 75 12.08 -4.29 -10.65
N VAL A 76 11.38 -3.68 -9.70
CA VAL A 76 10.73 -4.41 -8.59
C VAL A 76 9.71 -5.41 -9.11
N ILE A 77 8.86 -5.01 -10.07
CA ILE A 77 7.84 -5.90 -10.60
C ILE A 77 8.45 -7.07 -11.37
N ASN A 78 9.52 -6.85 -12.14
CA ASN A 78 10.18 -7.95 -12.85
C ASN A 78 10.84 -8.95 -11.90
N ASP A 79 11.56 -8.45 -10.89
CA ASP A 79 12.30 -9.30 -9.97
C ASP A 79 11.36 -10.08 -9.01
N PHE A 80 10.24 -9.47 -8.60
CA PHE A 80 9.29 -10.08 -7.65
C PHE A 80 7.99 -10.57 -8.29
N GLY A 81 7.76 -10.38 -9.59
CA GLY A 81 6.48 -10.67 -10.24
C GLY A 81 6.07 -12.14 -10.14
N SER A 82 7.02 -13.06 -10.28
CA SER A 82 6.77 -14.49 -10.10
C SER A 82 6.39 -14.82 -8.66
N PHE A 83 7.06 -14.22 -7.66
CA PHE A 83 6.71 -14.38 -6.26
C PHE A 83 5.29 -13.85 -5.97
N ILE A 84 4.97 -12.65 -6.47
CA ILE A 84 3.66 -12.01 -6.30
C ILE A 84 2.55 -12.89 -6.87
N ARG A 85 2.71 -13.41 -8.10
CA ARG A 85 1.72 -14.31 -8.74
C ARG A 85 1.61 -15.65 -8.02
N ASN A 86 2.71 -16.22 -7.55
CA ASN A 86 2.68 -17.49 -6.83
C ASN A 86 1.99 -17.35 -5.46
N TYR A 87 2.16 -16.19 -4.80
CA TYR A 87 1.58 -15.94 -3.48
C TYR A 87 0.10 -15.52 -3.56
N LEU A 88 -0.24 -14.54 -4.42
CA LEU A 88 -1.59 -13.97 -4.53
C LEU A 88 -2.51 -14.65 -5.56
N GLY A 89 -1.96 -15.56 -6.37
CA GLY A 89 -2.63 -16.16 -7.53
C GLY A 89 -2.25 -15.47 -8.84
N SER A 90 -2.49 -16.16 -9.97
CA SER A 90 -2.10 -15.70 -11.31
C SER A 90 -2.81 -14.41 -11.74
N ASP A 91 -4.04 -14.21 -11.27
CA ASP A 91 -4.88 -13.06 -11.58
C ASP A 91 -4.62 -11.87 -10.63
N VAL A 92 -3.41 -11.33 -10.68
CA VAL A 92 -2.96 -10.19 -9.86
C VAL A 92 -2.59 -9.00 -10.74
N ARG A 93 -2.81 -7.79 -10.23
CA ARG A 93 -2.37 -6.53 -10.84
C ARG A 93 -1.66 -5.62 -9.84
N LEU A 94 -0.95 -4.63 -10.36
CA LEU A 94 -0.57 -3.40 -9.68
C LEU A 94 -1.84 -2.54 -9.54
N ASP A 95 -2.38 -2.49 -8.33
CA ASP A 95 -3.66 -1.84 -8.04
C ASP A 95 -3.44 -0.39 -7.61
N ASP A 96 -2.32 -0.08 -6.97
CA ASP A 96 -1.94 1.31 -6.67
C ASP A 96 -0.42 1.48 -6.70
N ILE A 97 0.01 2.68 -7.10
CA ILE A 97 1.41 3.10 -7.10
C ILE A 97 1.47 4.59 -6.78
N TYR A 98 2.27 4.95 -5.78
CA TYR A 98 2.39 6.34 -5.35
C TYR A 98 3.68 6.59 -4.57
N MET A 99 4.13 7.83 -4.62
CA MET A 99 5.16 8.32 -3.72
C MET A 99 4.56 8.75 -2.39
N PHE A 100 5.26 8.42 -1.30
CA PHE A 100 4.86 8.73 0.06
C PHE A 100 6.02 9.37 0.82
N TRP A 101 5.75 10.51 1.44
CA TRP A 101 6.69 11.22 2.29
C TRP A 101 6.15 11.29 3.71
N PHE A 102 7.05 11.09 4.68
CA PHE A 102 6.86 11.38 6.08
C PHE A 102 7.92 12.36 6.55
N ASP A 103 7.50 13.40 7.26
CA ASP A 103 8.36 14.38 7.90
C ASP A 103 7.91 14.61 9.35
N PRO A 104 8.70 14.17 10.35
CA PRO A 104 8.34 14.33 11.76
C PRO A 104 8.29 15.79 12.21
N GLU A 105 8.99 16.71 11.53
CA GLU A 105 8.96 18.15 11.81
C GLU A 105 7.63 18.80 11.42
N LYS A 106 6.79 18.09 10.64
CA LYS A 106 5.49 18.55 10.15
C LYS A 106 4.31 17.87 10.86
N VAL A 107 4.56 17.09 11.91
CA VAL A 107 3.53 16.36 12.65
C VAL A 107 2.87 17.27 13.68
N GLU A 108 1.57 17.47 13.52
CA GLU A 108 0.68 18.15 14.48
C GLU A 108 -0.28 17.16 15.15
N THR A 109 -0.55 16.02 14.50
CA THR A 109 -1.46 14.97 15.02
C THR A 109 -1.01 13.58 14.62
N TRP A 110 -1.46 12.56 15.36
CA TRP A 110 -1.06 11.18 15.13
C TRP A 110 -1.71 10.57 13.87
N SER A 111 -0.97 9.67 13.23
CA SER A 111 -1.48 8.87 12.12
C SER A 111 -2.30 7.67 12.61
N LEU A 112 -3.41 7.36 11.94
CA LEU A 112 -4.16 6.11 12.19
C LEU A 112 -3.33 4.87 11.86
N SER A 113 -2.37 4.99 10.95
CA SER A 113 -1.43 3.93 10.60
C SER A 113 -0.45 3.61 11.73
N ASN A 114 -0.44 4.39 12.81
CA ASN A 114 0.43 4.18 13.96
C ASN A 114 -0.10 3.12 14.95
N SER A 115 -1.40 2.81 14.92
CA SER A 115 -1.95 1.72 15.74
C SER A 115 -1.85 0.38 15.01
N TRP A 116 -1.72 -0.73 15.73
CA TRP A 116 -1.81 -2.07 15.14
C TRP A 116 -3.10 -2.28 14.33
N HIS A 117 -2.95 -2.68 13.08
CA HIS A 117 -4.06 -2.94 12.16
C HIS A 117 -3.67 -3.90 11.05
N ASP A 118 -4.67 -4.35 10.30
CA ASP A 118 -4.53 -4.79 8.92
C ASP A 118 -5.17 -3.74 7.99
N ASP A 119 -4.90 -3.80 6.69
CA ASP A 119 -5.46 -2.86 5.72
C ASP A 119 -6.94 -3.13 5.37
N ASN A 120 -7.55 -4.17 5.97
CA ASN A 120 -8.94 -4.59 5.77
C ASN A 120 -9.30 -4.96 4.32
N VAL A 121 -8.33 -5.48 3.58
CA VAL A 121 -8.50 -5.93 2.18
C VAL A 121 -8.20 -7.44 1.99
N GLY A 122 -7.85 -8.13 3.08
CA GLY A 122 -7.30 -9.49 3.00
C GLY A 122 -5.86 -9.48 2.46
N SER A 123 -5.47 -10.58 1.82
CA SER A 123 -4.11 -10.71 1.28
C SER A 123 -3.85 -9.74 0.12
N ARG A 124 -2.89 -8.86 0.32
CA ARG A 124 -2.40 -7.91 -0.68
C ARG A 124 -0.94 -7.66 -0.36
N ILE A 125 -0.08 -7.75 -1.37
CA ILE A 125 1.33 -7.45 -1.20
C ILE A 125 1.52 -5.94 -1.31
N LYS A 126 2.16 -5.34 -0.30
CA LYS A 126 2.61 -3.95 -0.35
C LYS A 126 4.13 -3.93 -0.33
N ILE A 127 4.71 -3.23 -1.29
CA ILE A 127 6.15 -3.05 -1.41
C ILE A 127 6.49 -1.57 -1.21
N PHE A 128 7.55 -1.32 -0.45
CA PHE A 128 8.12 -0.02 -0.20
C PHE A 128 9.55 0.00 -0.71
N ALA A 129 9.83 0.78 -1.76
CA ALA A 129 11.19 1.08 -2.20
C ALA A 129 11.61 2.43 -1.62
N CYS A 130 12.65 2.46 -0.80
CA CYS A 130 13.03 3.63 -0.02
C CYS A 130 14.04 4.52 -0.75
N PHE A 131 13.60 5.71 -1.17
CA PHE A 131 14.47 6.71 -1.80
C PHE A 131 15.22 7.55 -0.77
N ASN A 132 14.59 7.81 0.38
CA ASN A 132 15.22 8.51 1.50
C ASN A 132 14.78 7.88 2.82
N GLY A 133 15.72 7.42 3.63
CA GLY A 133 15.44 6.92 4.97
C GLY A 133 16.71 6.56 5.74
N THR A 134 16.62 6.61 7.05
CA THR A 134 17.71 6.26 7.98
C THR A 134 17.48 4.94 8.71
N GLY A 135 16.33 4.28 8.48
CA GLY A 135 15.86 3.13 9.25
C GLY A 135 15.22 3.47 10.60
N THR A 136 15.17 4.76 10.97
CA THR A 136 14.60 5.25 12.24
C THR A 136 13.07 5.24 12.27
N THR A 137 12.41 5.34 11.10
CA THR A 137 10.94 5.27 10.97
C THR A 137 10.53 4.00 10.23
N PRO A 138 10.52 2.84 10.91
CA PRO A 138 10.16 1.56 10.30
C PRO A 138 8.65 1.36 10.18
N THR A 139 8.29 0.31 9.44
CA THR A 139 7.00 -0.36 9.61
C THR A 139 7.26 -1.56 10.49
N VAL A 140 6.49 -1.68 11.57
CA VAL A 140 6.48 -2.86 12.43
C VAL A 140 5.46 -3.83 11.89
N VAL A 141 5.83 -5.11 11.76
CA VAL A 141 4.96 -6.19 11.29
C VAL A 141 5.02 -7.33 12.30
N LEU A 142 3.90 -8.00 12.51
CA LEU A 142 3.85 -9.27 13.23
C LEU A 142 3.82 -10.41 12.21
N PRO A 143 4.94 -11.13 11.99
CA PRO A 143 5.00 -12.23 11.03
C PRO A 143 3.95 -13.31 11.32
N ASN A 144 3.50 -14.02 10.28
CA ASN A 144 2.51 -15.11 10.34
C ASN A 144 1.13 -14.73 10.90
N SER A 145 0.87 -13.46 11.22
CA SER A 145 -0.43 -13.02 11.73
C SER A 145 -1.53 -13.04 10.66
N HIS A 146 -1.16 -13.13 9.38
CA HIS A 146 -2.05 -13.31 8.23
C HIS A 146 -2.58 -14.73 8.06
N ASN A 147 -2.07 -15.74 8.79
CA ASN A 147 -2.44 -17.15 8.62
C ASN A 147 -3.90 -17.46 9.02
N LYS A 148 -4.65 -16.46 9.52
CA LYS A 148 -6.05 -16.60 9.91
C LYS A 148 -6.95 -15.99 8.84
N PRO A 149 -8.06 -16.66 8.48
CA PRO A 149 -9.02 -16.10 7.52
C PRO A 149 -9.50 -14.71 7.93
N TYR A 150 -9.54 -13.79 6.97
CA TYR A 150 -9.94 -12.41 7.18
C TYR A 150 -11.20 -12.30 8.05
N THR A 151 -11.10 -11.48 9.09
CA THR A 151 -12.19 -11.19 10.01
C THR A 151 -12.09 -9.73 10.46
N PRO A 152 -13.12 -8.91 10.20
CA PRO A 152 -13.14 -7.53 10.66
C PRO A 152 -12.97 -7.46 12.18
N ARG A 153 -11.92 -6.79 12.63
CA ARG A 153 -11.61 -6.64 14.05
C ARG A 153 -12.54 -5.61 14.68
N ARG A 154 -12.96 -5.84 15.93
CA ARG A 154 -13.74 -4.85 16.69
C ARG A 154 -12.84 -3.74 17.23
N GLU A 155 -11.59 -4.06 17.56
CA GLU A 155 -10.58 -3.10 17.99
C GLU A 155 -10.28 -2.03 16.93
N GLU A 156 -10.59 -2.29 15.65
CA GLU A 156 -10.55 -1.26 14.60
C GLU A 156 -11.48 -0.09 14.88
N ILE A 157 -12.62 -0.32 15.55
CA ILE A 157 -13.57 0.73 15.94
C ILE A 157 -12.86 1.75 16.84
N SER A 158 -12.07 1.28 17.81
CA SER A 158 -11.39 2.17 18.76
C SER A 158 -10.31 3.01 18.09
N ARG A 159 -9.66 2.49 17.04
CA ARG A 159 -8.70 3.23 16.20
C ARG A 159 -9.33 4.46 15.55
N PHE A 160 -10.56 4.34 15.05
CA PHE A 160 -11.31 5.47 14.48
C PHE A 160 -11.94 6.38 15.54
N SER A 161 -11.99 5.94 16.80
CA SER A 161 -12.42 6.74 17.95
C SER A 161 -11.26 7.45 18.66
N GLY A 162 -10.03 7.36 18.14
CA GLY A 162 -8.85 8.04 18.69
C GLY A 162 -8.08 7.24 19.76
N VAL A 163 -8.49 6.01 20.07
CA VAL A 163 -7.75 5.12 20.98
C VAL A 163 -6.66 4.41 20.20
N ARG A 164 -5.40 4.67 20.58
CA ARG A 164 -4.22 4.08 19.95
C ARG A 164 -3.85 2.75 20.60
N ASN A 165 -3.51 1.78 19.78
CA ASN A 165 -2.86 0.55 20.23
C ASN A 165 -1.44 0.48 19.66
N THR A 166 -0.47 0.91 20.45
CA THR A 166 0.96 1.01 20.08
C THR A 166 1.83 0.13 20.97
N GLN A 167 1.22 -0.76 21.77
CA GLN A 167 1.98 -1.68 22.63
C GLN A 167 2.82 -2.62 21.77
N ASP A 168 4.04 -2.87 22.19
CA ASP A 168 4.87 -3.86 21.53
C ASP A 168 4.28 -5.25 21.71
N VAL A 169 4.37 -6.04 20.64
CA VAL A 169 3.86 -7.41 20.57
C VAL A 169 5.05 -8.34 20.42
N GLU A 170 5.07 -9.42 21.20
CA GLU A 170 6.11 -10.45 21.11
C GLU A 170 6.20 -11.01 19.68
N GLY A 171 7.42 -11.14 19.18
CA GLY A 171 7.68 -11.63 17.82
C GLY A 171 7.49 -10.60 16.71
N GLN A 172 7.20 -9.32 17.04
CA GLN A 172 7.20 -8.26 16.03
C GLN A 172 8.59 -8.07 15.41
N ILE A 173 8.63 -7.69 14.13
CA ILE A 173 9.84 -7.29 13.43
C ILE A 173 9.71 -5.86 12.91
N GLU A 174 10.85 -5.19 12.72
CA GLU A 174 10.90 -3.83 12.20
C GLU A 174 11.53 -3.80 10.80
N LEU A 175 10.77 -3.33 9.82
CA LEU A 175 11.24 -3.08 8.46
C LEU A 175 11.91 -1.69 8.43
N ARG A 176 13.21 -1.64 8.75
CA ARG A 176 13.98 -0.39 8.97
C ARG A 176 14.51 0.22 7.67
N TYR A 177 13.62 0.79 6.86
CA TYR A 177 13.94 1.42 5.57
C TYR A 177 15.12 2.43 5.62
N LYS A 178 16.27 2.04 5.06
CA LYS A 178 17.34 2.96 4.66
C LYS A 178 17.23 3.25 3.16
N SER A 179 17.81 4.36 2.73
CA SER A 179 17.86 4.71 1.31
C SER A 179 18.48 3.57 0.49
N GLY A 180 17.78 3.16 -0.57
CA GLY A 180 18.14 2.03 -1.44
C GLY A 180 17.53 0.68 -1.02
N ASP A 181 16.91 0.58 0.15
CA ASP A 181 16.29 -0.66 0.60
C ASP A 181 14.90 -0.89 0.01
N LEU A 182 14.49 -2.15 0.01
CA LEU A 182 13.14 -2.57 -0.30
C LEU A 182 12.57 -3.39 0.86
N ALA A 183 11.33 -3.10 1.26
CA ALA A 183 10.59 -4.00 2.14
C ALA A 183 9.23 -4.34 1.55
N MET A 184 8.79 -5.56 1.83
CA MET A 184 7.56 -6.12 1.31
C MET A 184 6.80 -6.79 2.44
N PHE A 185 5.48 -6.63 2.50
CA PHE A 185 4.65 -7.38 3.43
C PHE A 185 3.24 -7.63 2.90
N ASP A 186 2.61 -8.70 3.40
CA ASP A 186 1.19 -8.94 3.22
C ASP A 186 0.40 -8.02 4.16
N THR A 187 -0.44 -7.16 3.62
CA THR A 187 -1.23 -6.18 4.39
C THR A 187 -2.32 -6.79 5.29
N SER A 188 -2.53 -8.11 5.20
CA SER A 188 -3.32 -8.89 6.18
C SER A 188 -2.52 -9.27 7.43
N CYS A 189 -1.19 -9.16 7.41
CA CYS A 189 -0.41 -9.18 8.65
C CYS A 189 -0.81 -7.97 9.51
N LEU A 190 -0.84 -8.16 10.82
CA LEU A 190 -0.88 -7.04 11.74
C LEU A 190 0.39 -6.22 11.58
N HIS A 191 0.21 -4.93 11.37
CA HIS A 191 1.29 -3.99 11.19
C HIS A 191 0.94 -2.60 11.76
N ARG A 192 1.97 -1.78 11.95
CA ARG A 192 1.87 -0.35 12.29
C ARG A 192 3.10 0.41 11.80
N GLY A 193 2.95 1.69 11.51
CA GLY A 193 4.09 2.58 11.31
C GLY A 193 4.60 3.08 12.66
N LEU A 194 5.90 2.92 12.93
CA LEU A 194 6.53 3.46 14.13
C LEU A 194 6.91 4.93 13.84
N TYR A 195 5.95 5.82 14.08
CA TYR A 195 6.10 7.27 13.88
C TYR A 195 6.39 8.00 15.19
N GLU A 196 6.48 7.28 16.30
CA GLU A 196 6.90 7.79 17.60
C GLU A 196 8.40 8.12 17.64
N GLN A 197 8.81 8.95 18.60
CA GLN A 197 10.20 9.35 18.73
C GLN A 197 11.08 8.22 19.30
N PRO A 198 12.30 8.01 18.77
CA PRO A 198 12.91 8.78 17.67
C PRO A 198 12.30 8.45 16.30
N SER A 199 12.04 9.48 15.48
CA SER A 199 11.57 9.34 14.09
C SER A 199 12.36 10.25 13.15
N ALA A 200 12.41 9.90 11.86
CA ALA A 200 13.17 10.63 10.84
C ALA A 200 12.36 10.78 9.55
N LYS A 201 12.83 11.64 8.64
CA LYS A 201 12.24 11.79 7.30
C LYS A 201 12.30 10.46 6.55
N ARG A 202 11.24 10.16 5.82
CA ARG A 202 11.15 8.94 5.00
C ARG A 202 10.42 9.22 3.69
N THR A 203 11.06 8.91 2.57
CA THR A 203 10.47 8.94 1.22
C THR A 203 10.52 7.54 0.64
N VAL A 204 9.36 7.03 0.24
CA VAL A 204 9.20 5.68 -0.32
C VAL A 204 8.28 5.73 -1.53
N LEU A 205 8.62 4.96 -2.55
CA LEU A 205 7.65 4.49 -3.54
C LEU A 205 6.87 3.33 -2.94
N VAL A 206 5.55 3.38 -3.04
CA VAL A 206 4.65 2.32 -2.60
C VAL A 206 4.06 1.65 -3.84
N LEU A 207 4.10 0.32 -3.86
CA LEU A 207 3.44 -0.52 -4.86
C LEU A 207 2.48 -1.46 -4.13
N GLU A 208 1.23 -1.53 -4.58
CA GLU A 208 0.19 -2.36 -3.96
C GLU A 208 -0.35 -3.37 -4.98
N PHE A 209 -0.19 -4.67 -4.72
CA PHE A 209 -0.60 -5.77 -5.61
C PHE A 209 -1.68 -6.63 -4.99
N ILE A 210 -2.78 -6.84 -5.72
CA ILE A 210 -3.96 -7.56 -5.23
C ILE A 210 -4.64 -8.27 -6.41
N ASN A 211 -5.37 -9.35 -6.10
CA ASN A 211 -6.20 -10.02 -7.10
C ASN A 211 -7.20 -9.04 -7.75
N ARG A 212 -7.32 -9.05 -9.09
CA ARG A 212 -8.11 -8.09 -9.86
C ARG A 212 -9.57 -8.09 -9.42
N GLU A 213 -10.20 -9.25 -9.49
CA GLU A 213 -11.61 -9.45 -9.19
C GLU A 213 -11.94 -9.15 -7.71
N LYS A 214 -11.05 -9.54 -6.79
CA LYS A 214 -11.18 -9.16 -5.38
C LYS A 214 -11.20 -7.65 -5.23
N SER A 215 -10.21 -6.95 -5.80
CA SER A 215 -10.11 -5.50 -5.72
C SER A 215 -11.36 -4.82 -6.30
N ASN A 216 -11.77 -5.19 -7.51
CA ASN A 216 -12.96 -4.66 -8.19
C ASN A 216 -14.24 -4.81 -7.35
N ARG A 217 -14.38 -5.91 -6.61
CA ARG A 217 -15.61 -6.19 -5.82
C ARG A 217 -15.65 -5.54 -4.45
N ILE A 218 -14.50 -5.18 -3.87
CA ILE A 218 -14.43 -4.55 -2.55
C ILE A 218 -14.07 -3.06 -2.60
N VAL A 219 -13.81 -2.55 -3.80
CA VAL A 219 -13.60 -1.12 -4.07
C VAL A 219 -14.75 -0.29 -3.51
N GLY A 220 -14.44 0.86 -2.90
CA GLY A 220 -15.42 1.71 -2.21
C GLY A 220 -15.87 1.21 -0.82
N HIS A 221 -15.56 -0.04 -0.47
CA HIS A 221 -15.77 -0.60 0.86
C HIS A 221 -14.47 -0.77 1.66
N ALA A 222 -13.33 -0.90 0.97
CA ALA A 222 -11.99 -1.04 1.55
C ALA A 222 -11.00 -0.10 0.84
N PRO A 223 -9.82 0.20 1.45
CA PRO A 223 -8.82 1.09 0.87
C PRO A 223 -7.96 0.40 -0.20
N CYS A 224 -8.60 -0.04 -1.28
CA CYS A 224 -7.97 -0.60 -2.49
C CYS A 224 -8.71 -0.10 -3.74
N GLY A 225 -8.21 -0.47 -4.92
CA GLY A 225 -8.76 -0.15 -6.22
C GLY A 225 -7.73 0.55 -7.12
N PRO A 226 -7.86 0.44 -8.45
CA PRO A 226 -6.97 1.08 -9.42
C PRO A 226 -6.84 2.58 -9.20
N GLY A 227 -5.67 3.01 -8.74
CA GLY A 227 -5.35 4.42 -8.48
C GLY A 227 -6.18 5.08 -7.37
N MET A 228 -6.80 4.30 -6.47
CA MET A 228 -7.69 4.81 -5.43
C MET A 228 -7.02 5.62 -4.29
N SER A 229 -5.71 5.90 -4.35
CA SER A 229 -5.02 6.73 -3.36
C SER A 229 -5.48 8.20 -3.38
N ARG A 230 -6.55 8.56 -2.65
CA ARG A 230 -7.06 9.94 -2.40
C ARG A 230 -7.49 10.77 -3.63
N THR A 231 -6.87 10.64 -4.80
CA THR A 231 -7.20 11.34 -6.06
C THR A 231 -8.13 10.50 -6.96
N GLY A 232 -8.05 9.18 -6.83
CA GLY A 232 -8.77 8.24 -7.68
C GLY A 232 -8.13 8.01 -9.04
N GLU A 233 -6.86 8.40 -9.22
CA GLU A 233 -6.06 8.18 -10.42
C GLU A 233 -4.56 8.22 -10.11
N VAL A 234 -3.78 7.45 -10.86
CA VAL A 234 -2.32 7.57 -10.99
C VAL A 234 -2.02 8.21 -12.34
N ILE A 235 -1.04 9.11 -12.38
CA ILE A 235 -0.59 9.78 -13.58
C ILE A 235 0.82 9.30 -13.91
N PHE A 236 1.04 8.88 -15.15
CA PHE A 236 2.33 8.43 -15.66
C PHE A 236 2.84 9.35 -16.78
N GLU A 237 4.16 9.53 -16.80
CA GLU A 237 4.86 9.90 -18.04
C GLU A 237 4.86 8.73 -19.04
N GLU A 238 4.89 9.04 -20.34
CA GLU A 238 4.73 8.04 -21.42
C GLU A 238 5.72 6.89 -21.33
N ALA A 239 7.02 7.18 -21.24
CA ALA A 239 8.05 6.15 -21.20
C ALA A 239 7.94 5.27 -19.94
N GLY A 240 7.63 5.88 -18.80
CA GLY A 240 7.36 5.17 -17.55
C GLY A 240 6.14 4.26 -17.64
N LEU A 241 5.05 4.70 -18.28
CA LEU A 241 3.89 3.86 -18.52
C LEU A 241 4.25 2.64 -19.38
N GLU A 242 4.92 2.84 -20.51
CA GLU A 242 5.25 1.74 -21.43
C GLU A 242 6.15 0.69 -20.76
N LEU A 243 7.09 1.11 -19.91
CA LEU A 243 7.86 0.19 -19.07
C LEU A 243 6.95 -0.65 -18.16
N LEU A 244 6.01 -0.01 -17.47
CA LEU A 244 5.12 -0.70 -16.55
C LEU A 244 4.10 -1.61 -17.25
N LYS A 245 3.61 -1.23 -18.44
CA LYS A 245 2.78 -2.11 -19.27
C LYS A 245 3.51 -3.39 -19.66
N GLY A 246 4.80 -3.30 -19.96
CA GLY A 246 5.66 -4.46 -20.25
C GLY A 246 5.71 -5.52 -19.16
N THR A 247 5.31 -5.19 -17.92
CA THR A 247 5.27 -6.13 -16.79
C THR A 247 4.04 -7.05 -16.79
N GLY A 248 2.99 -6.71 -17.55
CA GLY A 248 1.69 -7.41 -17.51
C GLY A 248 0.97 -7.32 -16.16
N MET A 249 1.29 -6.30 -15.35
CA MET A 249 0.64 -6.03 -14.06
C MET A 249 -0.28 -4.80 -14.10
N LEU A 250 -0.29 -4.02 -15.19
CA LEU A 250 -1.30 -2.98 -15.42
C LEU A 250 -2.38 -3.53 -16.35
N ASP A 251 -3.63 -3.13 -16.13
CA ASP A 251 -4.73 -3.48 -17.03
C ASP A 251 -4.96 -2.33 -18.01
N ASP A 252 -4.99 -2.63 -19.31
CA ASP A 252 -5.08 -1.60 -20.37
C ASP A 252 -6.43 -0.88 -20.37
N ASP A 253 -7.50 -1.54 -19.93
CA ASP A 253 -8.87 -0.99 -19.84
C ASP A 253 -9.03 0.06 -18.72
N LEU A 254 -8.04 0.14 -17.82
CA LEU A 254 -7.94 1.15 -16.78
C LEU A 254 -7.13 2.37 -17.21
N LEU A 255 -6.50 2.34 -18.40
CA LEU A 255 -5.66 3.41 -18.91
C LEU A 255 -6.46 4.38 -19.79
N SER A 256 -6.21 5.67 -19.62
CA SER A 256 -6.71 6.73 -20.51
C SER A 256 -5.62 7.77 -20.76
N ALA A 257 -5.55 8.29 -21.99
CA ALA A 257 -4.62 9.35 -22.36
C ALA A 257 -5.37 10.69 -22.45
N GLU A 258 -5.00 11.64 -21.60
CA GLU A 258 -5.57 12.99 -21.61
C GLU A 258 -4.47 14.05 -21.52
N HIS A 259 -4.47 15.00 -22.46
CA HIS A 259 -3.58 16.17 -22.42
C HIS A 259 -2.08 15.85 -22.28
N GLY A 260 -1.60 14.75 -22.89
CA GLY A 260 -0.19 14.33 -22.83
C GLY A 260 0.20 13.59 -21.55
N ASN A 261 -0.75 13.33 -20.64
CA ASN A 261 -0.57 12.50 -19.47
C ASN A 261 -1.37 11.20 -19.62
N PHE A 262 -0.87 10.12 -19.04
CA PHE A 262 -1.59 8.85 -18.99
C PHE A 262 -2.12 8.59 -17.59
N THR A 263 -3.42 8.35 -17.49
CA THR A 263 -4.10 8.11 -16.23
C THR A 263 -4.45 6.63 -16.07
N TYR A 264 -4.24 6.09 -14.88
CA TYR A 264 -4.70 4.76 -14.49
C TYR A 264 -5.73 4.88 -13.37
N SER A 265 -6.96 4.48 -13.65
CA SER A 265 -8.10 4.71 -12.76
C SER A 265 -9.25 3.74 -13.01
N LEU A 266 -9.94 3.35 -11.93
CA LEU A 266 -11.21 2.61 -12.04
C LEU A 266 -12.28 3.39 -12.83
N LYS A 267 -12.22 4.72 -12.89
CA LYS A 267 -13.19 5.52 -13.65
C LYS A 267 -13.16 5.20 -15.15
N ASN A 268 -12.01 4.74 -15.65
CA ASN A 268 -11.82 4.43 -17.07
C ASN A 268 -12.55 3.13 -17.48
N LEU A 269 -12.76 2.20 -16.54
CA LEU A 269 -13.60 1.01 -16.78
C LEU A 269 -15.07 1.37 -17.02
N ILE A 270 -15.60 2.37 -16.31
CA ILE A 270 -17.03 2.71 -16.31
C ILE A 270 -17.42 3.51 -17.58
N ASN A 271 -16.47 4.19 -18.21
CA ASN A 271 -16.73 5.04 -19.39
C ASN A 271 -16.69 4.28 -20.72
N ASN A 272 -16.42 2.97 -20.70
CA ASN A 272 -16.34 2.10 -21.89
C ASN A 272 -17.60 1.24 -22.12
N ASP A 273 -18.63 1.37 -21.27
CA ASP A 273 -19.98 0.79 -21.42
C ASP A 273 -21.00 1.86 -21.86
#